data_AF-A0AAX4NWY4-F1
#
_entry.id   AF-A0AAX4NWY4-F1
#
_cell.length_a   1.000
_cell.length_b   1.000
_cell.length_c   1.000
_cell.angle_alpha   90.00
_cell.angle_beta   90.00
_cell.angle_gamma   90.00
#
_symmetry.space_group_name_H-M   'P 1'
#
loop_
_entity.id
_entity.type
_entity.pdbx_description
1 polymer ?
#
loop_
_entity_poly.entity_id
_entity_poly.type
_entity_poly.pdbx_seq_one_letter_code
_entity_poly.pdbx_strand_id
1 'polypeptide(L)'
;MPRARSVIFVVALAALASLALATGSAPGGWCAGSYSAPVKQSRFSPRGIVEEESGITASRINPGVLWTHNDNYSPKKIFAVRAKRQSGLGARSRRNDGSIAHVLDLEDLPFIGHHTDFEDISVAHCPFQNDTVAEEDREWCVWVADTGANFGPKSKEILVYVIKEPRLELGLGPQSKPPTEDVFVFKLQYNPSDVRWRRTPNVEAMATNVNGSRFWLVEKTFSNDGDGPAGIWESPDLTSLESLRRTSGTGGYKRTCARRRAGGDWRCDLLLEPEPEARGSSLAAFMDNSTAADLRRETIDVHHIFVSKVNEIENPYPDCSKFGQETEVTYSVFDYPETLPVCASMREKQPGSHSCRKQRDWGKCKESWMVEKNFCELTCRRCRPPPRREEEDQLAVRSVDERKEFGTPWEVLERKCSQTKREMRNIRNIAAADLHDSGERLLIATYGGIFEYSLSEPFDLTTIAFSRQVSTTNRDGTEDDSTDEFWKGQEGVCYDYTGYPNHQRGKGIYSVSEHHQGLYYLGCNEPGELD
;
A
#
# COMPACT_ATOMS: atom_id res chain seq x y z
N MET A 1 -0.47 -12.68 -80.52
CA MET A 1 -1.84 -12.84 -81.08
C MET A 1 -2.13 -14.34 -81.25
N PRO A 2 -3.38 -14.79 -81.05
CA PRO A 2 -3.78 -15.61 -79.89
C PRO A 2 -4.12 -17.07 -80.22
N ARG A 3 -4.19 -17.93 -79.19
CA ARG A 3 -5.44 -18.66 -78.84
C ARG A 3 -5.33 -19.35 -77.47
N ALA A 4 -6.20 -18.88 -76.58
CA ALA A 4 -6.51 -19.44 -75.29
C ALA A 4 -7.26 -20.77 -75.40
N ARG A 5 -7.04 -21.68 -74.46
CA ARG A 5 -8.02 -22.68 -74.04
C ARG A 5 -8.08 -22.74 -72.53
N SER A 6 -9.26 -22.41 -72.03
CA SER A 6 -9.73 -22.57 -70.67
C SER A 6 -9.70 -24.03 -70.23
N VAL A 7 -9.21 -24.29 -69.02
CA VAL A 7 -9.64 -25.43 -68.21
C VAL A 7 -9.98 -24.90 -66.83
N ILE A 8 -11.27 -24.93 -66.54
CA ILE A 8 -11.87 -24.68 -65.23
C ILE A 8 -11.58 -25.91 -64.37
N PHE A 9 -10.85 -25.76 -63.27
CA PHE A 9 -10.83 -26.73 -62.19
C PHE A 9 -11.39 -26.08 -60.94
N VAL A 10 -12.64 -26.44 -60.62
CA VAL A 10 -13.29 -26.17 -59.34
C VAL A 10 -12.71 -27.15 -58.34
N VAL A 11 -11.86 -26.67 -57.43
CA VAL A 11 -11.52 -27.42 -56.20
C VAL A 11 -12.22 -26.71 -55.06
N ALA A 12 -13.40 -27.22 -54.71
CA ALA A 12 -14.07 -26.93 -53.46
C ALA A 12 -13.33 -27.68 -52.35
N LEU A 13 -12.45 -26.99 -51.64
CA LEU A 13 -11.85 -27.46 -50.39
C LEU A 13 -12.60 -26.75 -49.25
N ALA A 14 -13.46 -27.54 -48.60
CA ALA A 14 -14.18 -27.17 -47.39
C ALA A 14 -13.18 -26.89 -46.26
N ALA A 15 -12.80 -25.62 -46.11
CA ALA A 15 -12.23 -25.12 -44.87
C ALA A 15 -13.38 -24.99 -43.86
N LEU A 16 -13.64 -26.07 -43.12
CA LEU A 16 -14.27 -26.02 -41.81
C LEU A 16 -13.37 -25.17 -40.91
N ALA A 17 -13.53 -23.85 -41.01
CA ALA A 17 -13.06 -22.92 -40.01
C ALA A 17 -13.75 -23.31 -38.71
N SER A 18 -13.03 -24.06 -37.90
CA SER A 18 -13.37 -24.30 -36.51
C SER A 18 -13.38 -22.92 -35.86
N LEU A 19 -14.56 -22.31 -35.83
CA LEU A 19 -14.91 -21.19 -34.98
C LEU A 19 -14.91 -21.74 -33.55
N ALA A 20 -13.73 -22.11 -33.06
CA ALA A 20 -13.48 -22.15 -31.63
C ALA A 20 -13.61 -20.69 -31.21
N LEU A 21 -14.84 -20.32 -30.83
CA LEU A 21 -15.07 -19.30 -29.83
C LEU A 21 -14.26 -19.75 -28.62
N ALA A 22 -12.97 -19.43 -28.63
CA ALA A 22 -12.26 -19.21 -27.40
C ALA A 22 -13.07 -18.10 -26.74
N THR A 23 -13.95 -18.50 -25.84
CA THR A 23 -14.40 -17.67 -24.73
C THR A 23 -13.13 -17.36 -23.94
N GLY A 24 -12.28 -16.50 -24.51
CA GLY A 24 -11.20 -15.88 -23.78
C GLY A 24 -11.91 -15.18 -22.65
N SER A 25 -11.77 -15.76 -21.44
CA SER A 25 -12.07 -15.05 -20.21
C SER A 25 -11.43 -13.68 -20.38
N ALA A 26 -12.26 -12.64 -20.52
CA ALA A 26 -11.79 -11.30 -20.71
C ALA A 26 -10.68 -11.06 -19.65
N PRO A 27 -9.49 -10.61 -20.05
CA PRO A 27 -8.41 -10.34 -19.10
C PRO A 27 -8.98 -9.47 -17.97
N GLY A 28 -8.70 -9.88 -16.73
CA GLY A 28 -9.41 -9.49 -15.51
C GLY A 28 -9.91 -8.05 -15.50
N GLY A 29 -11.23 -7.89 -15.67
CA GLY A 29 -11.88 -6.62 -15.38
C GLY A 29 -11.86 -6.33 -13.88
N TRP A 30 -12.03 -5.07 -13.51
CA TRP A 30 -12.25 -4.66 -12.12
C TRP A 30 -13.60 -5.18 -11.60
N CYS A 31 -13.84 -5.03 -10.29
CA CYS A 31 -15.11 -5.45 -9.69
C CYS A 31 -16.29 -4.63 -10.22
N ALA A 32 -17.17 -5.23 -11.02
CA ALA A 32 -18.38 -4.56 -11.51
C ALA A 32 -19.48 -4.48 -10.44
N GLY A 33 -19.56 -5.50 -9.58
CA GLY A 33 -20.46 -5.55 -8.42
C GLY A 33 -19.94 -4.77 -7.22
N SER A 34 -20.33 -5.14 -5.99
CA SER A 34 -19.85 -4.48 -4.76
C SER A 34 -18.63 -5.21 -4.18
N TYR A 35 -17.82 -4.52 -3.39
CA TYR A 35 -16.80 -5.20 -2.58
C TYR A 35 -17.42 -5.74 -1.29
N SER A 36 -16.91 -6.87 -0.80
CA SER A 36 -17.25 -7.38 0.53
C SER A 36 -16.71 -6.45 1.61
N ALA A 37 -17.28 -6.52 2.82
CA ALA A 37 -16.67 -5.90 3.98
C ALA A 37 -15.21 -6.39 4.15
N PRO A 38 -14.30 -5.57 4.69
CA PRO A 38 -12.92 -5.96 4.92
C PRO A 38 -12.83 -7.18 5.84
N VAL A 39 -12.19 -8.24 5.36
CA VAL A 39 -11.93 -9.45 6.15
C VAL A 39 -10.45 -9.52 6.48
N LYS A 40 -10.12 -9.55 7.77
CA LYS A 40 -8.75 -9.78 8.26
C LYS A 40 -8.24 -11.14 7.77
N GLN A 41 -7.31 -11.15 6.82
CA GLN A 41 -6.73 -12.37 6.28
C GLN A 41 -5.61 -12.90 7.16
N SER A 42 -4.76 -12.00 7.66
CA SER A 42 -3.62 -12.39 8.48
C SER A 42 -3.14 -11.23 9.34
N ARG A 43 -2.27 -11.55 10.29
CA ARG A 43 -1.45 -10.56 11.01
C ARG A 43 -0.03 -10.66 10.47
N PHE A 44 0.62 -9.54 10.20
CA PHE A 44 2.05 -9.53 9.93
C PHE A 44 2.78 -10.18 11.11
N SER A 45 3.74 -11.04 10.80
CA SER A 45 4.41 -11.86 11.81
C SER A 45 4.90 -11.00 13.00
N PRO A 46 4.52 -11.33 14.24
CA PRO A 46 4.64 -10.46 15.43
C PRO A 46 6.09 -10.29 15.95
N ARG A 47 7.12 -10.61 15.16
CA ARG A 47 8.52 -10.44 15.55
C ARG A 47 9.00 -8.98 15.45
N GLY A 48 8.09 -8.00 15.33
CA GLY A 48 8.42 -6.57 15.26
C GLY A 48 9.23 -6.18 14.04
N ILE A 49 9.09 -6.92 12.92
CA ILE A 49 9.79 -6.58 11.68
C ILE A 49 8.97 -5.55 10.89
N VAL A 50 7.65 -5.77 10.82
CA VAL A 50 6.69 -4.79 10.33
C VAL A 50 6.01 -4.20 11.56
N GLU A 51 6.36 -2.95 11.88
CA GLU A 51 5.86 -2.24 13.06
C GLU A 51 4.71 -1.30 12.71
N GLU A 52 4.77 -0.72 11.51
CA GLU A 52 3.90 0.36 11.08
C GLU A 52 3.75 0.31 9.56
N GLU A 53 2.83 -0.52 9.08
CA GLU A 53 2.62 -0.68 7.65
C GLU A 53 1.98 0.56 7.00
N SER A 54 2.71 1.21 6.07
CA SER A 54 2.27 2.48 5.45
C SER A 54 1.91 2.38 3.98
N GLY A 55 2.30 1.30 3.29
CA GLY A 55 1.98 1.11 1.88
C GLY A 55 1.89 -0.37 1.54
N ILE A 56 1.10 -0.75 0.54
CA ILE A 56 1.00 -2.13 0.09
C ILE A 56 0.76 -2.22 -1.41
N THR A 57 1.34 -3.22 -2.06
CA THR A 57 1.10 -3.50 -3.48
C THR A 57 1.25 -4.98 -3.80
N ALA A 58 0.61 -5.47 -4.86
CA ALA A 58 0.68 -6.87 -5.25
C ALA A 58 1.91 -7.16 -6.14
N SER A 59 2.64 -8.22 -5.81
CA SER A 59 3.73 -8.72 -6.63
C SER A 59 3.23 -9.17 -8.00
N ARG A 60 4.04 -8.95 -9.04
CA ARG A 60 3.68 -9.28 -10.44
C ARG A 60 4.35 -10.54 -10.93
N ILE A 61 5.51 -10.88 -10.37
CA ILE A 61 6.26 -12.09 -10.72
C ILE A 61 6.28 -13.17 -9.62
N ASN A 62 5.80 -12.86 -8.41
CA ASN A 62 5.73 -13.79 -7.29
C ASN A 62 4.26 -14.02 -6.86
N PRO A 63 3.58 -15.05 -7.39
CA PRO A 63 2.19 -15.35 -7.03
C PRO A 63 1.98 -15.48 -5.52
N GLY A 64 0.90 -14.91 -5.01
CA GLY A 64 0.60 -14.92 -3.58
C GLY A 64 1.48 -14.01 -2.72
N VAL A 65 2.21 -13.06 -3.30
CA VAL A 65 3.07 -12.12 -2.56
C VAL A 65 2.56 -10.68 -2.69
N LEU A 66 2.63 -9.95 -1.58
CA LEU A 66 2.43 -8.50 -1.49
C LEU A 66 3.75 -7.87 -1.06
N TRP A 67 4.04 -6.67 -1.53
CA TRP A 67 5.12 -5.84 -1.01
C TRP A 67 4.54 -4.77 -0.08
N THR A 68 5.22 -4.50 1.03
CA THR A 68 4.87 -3.44 1.98
C THR A 68 6.14 -2.86 2.59
N HIS A 69 6.07 -1.70 3.23
CA HIS A 69 7.17 -1.12 3.99
C HIS A 69 6.67 -0.63 5.35
N ASN A 70 7.62 -0.35 6.24
CA ASN A 70 7.32 0.42 7.44
C ASN A 70 7.28 1.90 7.11
N ASP A 71 6.52 2.66 7.89
CA ASP A 71 6.53 4.12 7.90
C ASP A 71 7.85 4.69 8.50
N ASN A 72 7.80 5.95 8.88
CA ASN A 72 8.80 6.77 9.53
C ASN A 72 9.58 6.09 10.65
N TYR A 73 10.83 6.56 10.84
CA TYR A 73 11.74 6.14 11.91
C TYR A 73 12.14 4.64 11.96
N SER A 74 11.52 3.81 11.13
CA SER A 74 11.90 2.41 10.95
C SER A 74 13.06 2.23 9.97
N PRO A 75 13.81 1.11 10.05
CA PRO A 75 14.77 0.71 9.03
C PRO A 75 14.14 0.74 7.63
N LYS A 76 14.87 1.27 6.64
CA LYS A 76 14.35 1.45 5.28
C LYS A 76 14.41 0.16 4.50
N LYS A 77 13.38 -0.65 4.73
CA LYS A 77 13.22 -2.00 4.21
C LYS A 77 11.86 -2.15 3.56
N ILE A 78 11.82 -2.97 2.52
CA ILE A 78 10.59 -3.45 1.89
C ILE A 78 10.45 -4.93 2.22
N PHE A 79 9.25 -5.34 2.58
CA PHE A 79 8.91 -6.69 2.99
C PHE A 79 8.03 -7.33 1.94
N ALA A 80 8.46 -8.48 1.42
CA ALA A 80 7.58 -9.36 0.68
C ALA A 80 6.80 -10.21 1.67
N VAL A 81 5.49 -10.09 1.67
CA VAL A 81 4.57 -10.77 2.57
C VAL A 81 3.73 -11.76 1.79
N ARG A 82 3.51 -12.95 2.35
CA ARG A 82 2.60 -13.93 1.74
C ARG A 82 1.15 -13.50 1.94
N ALA A 83 0.47 -13.10 0.86
CA ALA A 83 -0.98 -13.16 0.77
C ALA A 83 -1.42 -14.62 0.91
N LYS A 84 -2.55 -14.85 1.55
CA LYS A 84 -3.05 -16.17 1.96
C LYS A 84 -2.87 -17.25 0.88
N ARG A 85 -2.40 -18.44 1.29
CA ARG A 85 -2.03 -19.53 0.35
C ARG A 85 -3.22 -19.97 -0.52
N GLN A 86 -3.00 -20.09 -1.84
CA GLN A 86 -3.93 -20.74 -2.77
C GLN A 86 -4.44 -22.07 -2.20
N SER A 87 -5.77 -22.21 -2.15
CA SER A 87 -6.54 -23.34 -1.65
C SER A 87 -6.26 -24.61 -2.48
N GLY A 88 -5.11 -25.24 -2.26
CA GLY A 88 -4.71 -26.48 -2.93
C GLY A 88 -3.56 -27.21 -2.24
N LEU A 89 -2.76 -26.51 -1.42
CA LEU A 89 -1.66 -27.08 -0.67
C LEU A 89 -2.07 -27.32 0.79
N GLY A 90 -2.70 -28.48 1.05
CA GLY A 90 -2.93 -29.14 2.35
C GLY A 90 -3.11 -28.28 3.62
N ALA A 91 -4.23 -28.48 4.34
CA ALA A 91 -4.65 -27.75 5.54
C ALA A 91 -3.62 -27.58 6.69
N ARG A 92 -2.49 -28.30 6.69
CA ARG A 92 -1.40 -28.16 7.67
C ARG A 92 -0.56 -26.87 7.51
N SER A 93 -0.77 -26.09 6.44
CA SER A 93 0.08 -24.94 6.10
C SER A 93 -0.50 -23.54 6.42
N ARG A 94 -1.62 -23.42 7.14
CA ARG A 94 -2.19 -22.10 7.53
C ARG A 94 -1.29 -21.24 8.44
N ARG A 95 -0.10 -21.73 8.83
CA ARG A 95 0.81 -21.02 9.75
C ARG A 95 1.61 -19.87 9.11
N ASN A 96 1.56 -19.73 7.79
CA ASN A 96 2.47 -18.82 7.06
C ASN A 96 1.77 -17.66 6.33
N ASP A 97 0.46 -17.51 6.44
CA ASP A 97 -0.23 -16.34 5.88
C ASP A 97 0.20 -15.08 6.67
N GLY A 98 0.52 -13.99 5.98
CA GLY A 98 1.09 -12.79 6.62
C GLY A 98 2.55 -12.95 7.06
N SER A 99 3.20 -14.08 6.75
CA SER A 99 4.63 -14.25 7.01
C SER A 99 5.49 -13.49 6.00
N ILE A 100 6.61 -12.96 6.49
CA ILE A 100 7.64 -12.32 5.66
C ILE A 100 8.33 -13.41 4.85
N ALA A 101 8.15 -13.37 3.53
CA ALA A 101 8.82 -14.23 2.57
C ALA A 101 10.23 -13.73 2.24
N HIS A 102 10.44 -12.41 2.17
CA HIS A 102 11.73 -11.81 1.83
C HIS A 102 11.83 -10.37 2.36
N VAL A 103 13.05 -9.87 2.55
CA VAL A 103 13.31 -8.48 2.97
C VAL A 103 14.31 -7.85 2.03
N LEU A 104 13.91 -6.77 1.36
CA LEU A 104 14.79 -5.90 0.60
C LEU A 104 15.27 -4.76 1.51
N ASP A 105 16.57 -4.72 1.74
CA ASP A 105 17.23 -3.71 2.55
C ASP A 105 17.73 -2.56 1.68
N LEU A 106 17.12 -1.39 1.85
CA LEU A 106 17.44 -0.18 1.08
C LEU A 106 18.35 0.79 1.83
N GLU A 107 18.75 0.50 3.08
CA GLU A 107 19.52 1.44 3.93
C GLU A 107 20.85 1.88 3.31
N ASP A 108 21.38 1.05 2.41
CA ASP A 108 22.62 1.27 1.70
C ASP A 108 22.48 2.08 0.39
N LEU A 109 21.27 2.47 -0.02
CA LEU A 109 21.05 3.24 -1.25
C LEU A 109 21.37 4.74 -1.03
N PRO A 110 21.71 5.49 -2.10
CA PRO A 110 21.99 6.92 -1.99
C PRO A 110 20.76 7.66 -1.43
N PHE A 111 21.05 8.68 -0.63
CA PHE A 111 20.07 9.58 0.01
C PHE A 111 19.16 8.94 1.08
N ILE A 112 19.23 7.62 1.30
CA ILE A 112 18.54 6.99 2.42
C ILE A 112 19.20 7.40 3.74
N GLY A 113 18.39 7.84 4.70
CA GLY A 113 18.86 8.18 6.03
C GLY A 113 17.73 8.34 7.03
N HIS A 114 18.05 8.91 8.19
CA HIS A 114 17.09 9.09 9.29
C HIS A 114 15.92 10.06 8.98
N HIS A 115 15.96 10.76 7.84
CA HIS A 115 14.88 11.62 7.35
C HIS A 115 14.06 10.97 6.23
N THR A 116 14.43 9.78 5.76
CA THR A 116 13.64 9.05 4.78
C THR A 116 12.29 8.68 5.39
N ASP A 117 11.25 8.86 4.61
CA ASP A 117 9.84 8.76 4.98
C ASP A 117 9.16 8.07 3.80
N PHE A 118 9.10 6.73 3.88
CA PHE A 118 8.46 5.96 2.82
C PHE A 118 6.96 6.06 3.04
N GLU A 119 6.30 6.65 2.06
CA GLU A 119 4.88 6.95 2.13
C GLU A 119 4.07 5.85 1.46
N ASP A 120 4.36 5.57 0.18
CA ASP A 120 3.62 4.57 -0.60
C ASP A 120 4.51 3.73 -1.52
N ILE A 121 3.95 2.62 -2.01
CA ILE A 121 4.62 1.60 -2.80
C ILE A 121 3.72 1.07 -3.90
N SER A 122 4.28 0.86 -5.10
CA SER A 122 3.56 0.28 -6.23
C SER A 122 4.42 -0.72 -7.01
N VAL A 123 3.81 -1.53 -7.88
CA VAL A 123 4.53 -2.43 -8.81
C VAL A 123 4.07 -2.17 -10.24
N ALA A 124 5.03 -1.87 -11.10
CA ALA A 124 4.85 -1.69 -12.53
C ALA A 124 6.08 -2.21 -13.27
N HIS A 125 6.06 -2.20 -14.59
CA HIS A 125 7.28 -2.43 -15.36
C HIS A 125 8.38 -1.42 -14.99
N CYS A 126 9.63 -1.85 -15.13
CA CYS A 126 10.76 -0.96 -14.92
C CYS A 126 10.79 0.16 -15.97
N PRO A 127 11.26 1.36 -15.62
CA PRO A 127 11.32 2.49 -16.55
C PRO A 127 12.32 2.21 -17.67
N PHE A 128 12.21 2.97 -18.75
CA PHE A 128 13.15 2.96 -19.87
C PHE A 128 13.19 1.65 -20.69
N GLN A 129 12.13 0.84 -20.62
CA GLN A 129 12.01 -0.45 -21.32
C GLN A 129 11.18 -0.38 -22.61
N ASN A 130 11.14 0.77 -23.29
CA ASN A 130 10.32 0.97 -24.51
C ASN A 130 10.53 -0.11 -25.59
N ASP A 131 9.59 -0.14 -26.57
CA ASP A 131 9.41 -0.88 -27.84
C ASP A 131 10.47 -1.89 -28.35
N THR A 132 11.72 -1.74 -27.97
CA THR A 132 12.80 -2.70 -28.19
C THR A 132 12.67 -3.98 -27.38
N VAL A 133 11.96 -3.95 -26.25
CA VAL A 133 11.70 -5.12 -25.40
C VAL A 133 10.25 -5.56 -25.62
N ALA A 134 10.08 -6.83 -26.00
CA ALA A 134 8.76 -7.44 -26.12
C ALA A 134 8.03 -7.38 -24.77
N GLU A 135 6.70 -7.26 -24.78
CA GLU A 135 5.91 -7.03 -23.55
C GLU A 135 6.15 -8.13 -22.50
N GLU A 136 6.28 -9.38 -22.95
CA GLU A 136 6.57 -10.55 -22.13
C GLU A 136 7.99 -10.56 -21.50
N ASP A 137 8.92 -9.83 -22.10
CA ASP A 137 10.31 -9.73 -21.67
C ASP A 137 10.57 -8.50 -20.80
N ARG A 138 9.57 -7.63 -20.64
CA ARG A 138 9.68 -6.46 -19.77
C ARG A 138 9.83 -6.91 -18.33
N GLU A 139 10.72 -6.23 -17.62
CA GLU A 139 11.01 -6.54 -16.23
C GLU A 139 10.05 -5.78 -15.34
N TRP A 140 9.72 -6.36 -14.20
CA TRP A 140 8.87 -5.74 -13.19
C TRP A 140 9.74 -5.09 -12.12
N CYS A 141 9.28 -3.97 -11.61
CA CYS A 141 9.96 -3.19 -10.59
C CYS A 141 8.99 -2.81 -9.47
N VAL A 142 9.51 -2.80 -8.24
CA VAL A 142 8.88 -2.23 -7.06
C VAL A 142 9.27 -0.75 -6.98
N TRP A 143 8.28 0.13 -6.98
CA TRP A 143 8.42 1.58 -6.90
C TRP A 143 8.10 2.02 -5.47
N VAL A 144 9.00 2.74 -4.80
CA VAL A 144 8.81 3.25 -3.43
C VAL A 144 8.99 4.74 -3.39
N ALA A 145 7.99 5.45 -2.87
CA ALA A 145 8.00 6.90 -2.73
C ALA A 145 8.58 7.32 -1.37
N ASP A 146 9.75 7.98 -1.38
CA ASP A 146 10.26 8.76 -0.24
C ASP A 146 9.81 10.22 -0.42
N THR A 147 8.51 10.45 -0.22
CA THR A 147 7.83 11.71 -0.54
C THR A 147 7.31 12.46 0.68
N GLY A 148 7.42 11.86 1.86
CA GLY A 148 6.90 12.43 3.08
C GLY A 148 7.64 13.67 3.54
N ALA A 149 6.88 14.66 4.03
CA ALA A 149 7.42 15.95 4.46
C ALA A 149 7.49 16.11 5.99
N ASN A 150 7.43 15.01 6.77
CA ASN A 150 7.40 15.04 8.23
C ASN A 150 8.63 15.73 8.87
N PHE A 151 9.74 15.86 8.13
CA PHE A 151 10.97 16.54 8.60
C PHE A 151 11.10 18.00 8.16
N GLY A 152 10.06 18.57 7.54
CA GLY A 152 9.97 20.00 7.19
C GLY A 152 10.54 20.38 5.81
N PRO A 153 10.11 21.54 5.27
CA PRO A 153 10.23 21.86 3.84
C PRO A 153 11.62 22.32 3.36
N LYS A 154 12.61 22.45 4.26
CA LYS A 154 13.87 23.16 3.95
C LYS A 154 15.06 22.27 3.60
N SER A 155 14.97 20.95 3.73
CA SER A 155 16.17 20.11 3.62
C SER A 155 15.98 18.70 3.06
N LYS A 156 14.75 18.29 2.71
CA LYS A 156 14.52 16.93 2.24
C LYS A 156 14.38 16.88 0.72
N GLU A 157 15.16 15.97 0.12
CA GLU A 157 15.01 15.59 -1.27
C GLU A 157 13.82 14.64 -1.37
N ILE A 158 12.92 14.88 -2.33
CA ILE A 158 11.85 13.92 -2.63
C ILE A 158 12.36 12.95 -3.68
N LEU A 159 12.21 11.67 -3.38
CA LEU A 159 12.81 10.59 -4.15
C LEU A 159 11.77 9.52 -4.45
N VAL A 160 11.90 8.88 -5.61
CA VAL A 160 11.25 7.60 -5.90
C VAL A 160 12.32 6.59 -6.22
N TYR A 161 12.36 5.50 -5.46
CA TYR A 161 13.26 4.37 -5.68
C TYR A 161 12.53 3.34 -6.52
N VAL A 162 13.18 2.84 -7.56
CA VAL A 162 12.63 1.81 -8.44
C VAL A 162 13.59 0.64 -8.48
N ILE A 163 13.18 -0.47 -7.90
CA ILE A 163 14.01 -1.65 -7.70
C ILE A 163 13.43 -2.79 -8.51
N LYS A 164 14.25 -3.44 -9.34
CA LYS A 164 13.85 -4.65 -10.06
C LYS A 164 13.28 -5.66 -9.07
N GLU A 165 12.07 -6.14 -9.37
CA GLU A 165 11.39 -7.10 -8.53
C GLU A 165 12.17 -8.43 -8.53
N PRO A 166 12.64 -8.91 -7.37
CA PRO A 166 13.35 -10.18 -7.31
C PRO A 166 12.38 -11.35 -7.46
N ARG A 167 12.83 -12.41 -8.14
CA ARG A 167 12.16 -13.70 -8.07
C ARG A 167 12.44 -14.34 -6.72
N LEU A 168 11.39 -14.65 -5.98
CA LEU A 168 11.46 -15.18 -4.62
C LEU A 168 11.38 -16.70 -4.64
N GLU A 169 12.34 -17.33 -3.98
CA GLU A 169 12.18 -18.71 -3.53
C GLU A 169 11.31 -18.67 -2.26
N LEU A 170 10.07 -19.18 -2.33
CA LEU A 170 9.05 -19.07 -1.27
C LEU A 170 9.35 -19.89 0.01
N GLY A 171 10.58 -19.80 0.55
CA GLY A 171 11.03 -20.22 1.88
C GLY A 171 11.07 -19.05 2.88
N LEU A 172 11.67 -19.25 4.07
CA LEU A 172 12.06 -18.13 4.94
C LEU A 172 13.22 -17.43 4.23
N GLY A 173 12.92 -16.42 3.43
CA GLY A 173 13.90 -15.76 2.60
C GLY A 173 14.90 -14.95 3.42
N PRO A 174 16.17 -14.91 2.99
CA PRO A 174 17.19 -14.06 3.58
C PRO A 174 16.86 -12.57 3.38
N GLN A 175 17.38 -11.71 4.25
CA GLN A 175 17.48 -10.28 3.92
C GLN A 175 18.50 -10.12 2.79
N SER A 176 18.18 -9.34 1.76
CA SER A 176 19.12 -9.01 0.68
C SER A 176 19.15 -7.52 0.40
N LYS A 177 20.28 -7.03 -0.11
CA LYS A 177 20.39 -5.69 -0.69
C LYS A 177 20.13 -5.79 -2.20
N PRO A 178 19.40 -4.86 -2.82
CA PRO A 178 19.24 -4.88 -4.26
C PRO A 178 20.60 -4.62 -4.95
N PRO A 179 20.92 -5.32 -6.05
CA PRO A 179 22.05 -4.97 -6.90
C PRO A 179 21.92 -3.54 -7.39
N THR A 180 23.02 -2.79 -7.47
CA THR A 180 22.96 -1.35 -7.81
C THR A 180 22.54 -1.10 -9.25
N GLU A 181 22.84 -2.05 -10.13
CA GLU A 181 22.41 -2.10 -11.53
C GLU A 181 20.90 -2.34 -11.69
N ASP A 182 20.24 -2.86 -10.66
CA ASP A 182 18.81 -3.14 -10.62
C ASP A 182 18.01 -2.00 -9.96
N VAL A 183 18.64 -0.85 -9.71
CA VAL A 183 18.05 0.30 -9.01
C VAL A 183 18.11 1.57 -9.86
N PHE A 184 16.94 2.20 -10.03
CA PHE A 184 16.81 3.58 -10.50
C PHE A 184 16.38 4.47 -9.35
N VAL A 185 16.89 5.70 -9.32
CA VAL A 185 16.45 6.71 -8.36
C VAL A 185 15.96 7.93 -9.11
N PHE A 186 14.71 8.32 -8.90
CA PHE A 186 14.16 9.56 -9.42
C PHE A 186 14.18 10.62 -8.34
N LYS A 187 14.92 11.70 -8.58
CA LYS A 187 14.92 12.88 -7.72
C LYS A 187 13.94 13.91 -8.25
N LEU A 188 12.89 14.17 -7.48
CA LEU A 188 11.76 14.93 -7.95
C LEU A 188 11.98 16.42 -7.75
N GLN A 189 11.58 17.19 -8.76
CA GLN A 189 11.50 18.63 -8.71
C GLN A 189 10.09 19.04 -9.09
N TYR A 190 9.47 19.88 -8.28
CA TYR A 190 8.17 20.45 -8.60
C TYR A 190 8.39 21.70 -9.44
N ASN A 191 7.56 21.90 -10.45
CA ASN A 191 7.71 23.02 -11.38
C ASN A 191 7.76 24.36 -10.60
N PRO A 192 8.91 25.07 -10.61
CA PRO A 192 9.10 26.27 -9.80
C PRO A 192 8.27 27.47 -10.29
N SER A 193 7.69 27.39 -11.49
CA SER A 193 6.86 28.45 -12.05
C SER A 193 5.50 28.60 -11.35
N ASP A 194 5.04 27.59 -10.61
CA ASP A 194 3.85 27.71 -9.78
C ASP A 194 4.21 28.42 -8.45
N VAL A 195 3.98 29.72 -8.44
CA VAL A 195 4.27 30.70 -7.38
C VAL A 195 3.68 30.30 -6.02
N ARG A 196 2.69 29.40 -6.00
CA ARG A 196 2.10 28.85 -4.77
C ARG A 196 3.08 27.94 -4.02
N TRP A 197 4.10 27.39 -4.67
CA TRP A 197 4.95 26.34 -4.09
C TRP A 197 6.34 26.85 -3.73
N ARG A 198 6.39 27.67 -2.68
CA ARG A 198 7.63 27.84 -1.90
C ARG A 198 7.92 26.65 -0.97
N ARG A 199 7.03 25.65 -0.95
CA ARG A 199 7.13 24.45 -0.13
C ARG A 199 6.87 23.25 -1.02
N THR A 200 7.68 22.23 -0.84
CA THR A 200 7.45 20.90 -1.39
C THR A 200 6.08 20.39 -0.95
N PRO A 201 5.24 19.86 -1.85
CA PRO A 201 3.95 19.32 -1.46
C PRO A 201 4.14 18.11 -0.54
N ASN A 202 3.25 17.96 0.43
CA ASN A 202 3.22 16.77 1.27
C ASN A 202 2.50 15.67 0.51
N VAL A 203 3.21 14.68 0.01
CA VAL A 203 2.69 13.60 -0.83
C VAL A 203 2.76 12.32 -0.04
N GLU A 204 1.64 11.61 0.05
CA GLU A 204 1.51 10.40 0.86
C GLU A 204 1.13 9.19 0.01
N ALA A 205 0.64 9.41 -1.22
CA ALA A 205 0.15 8.34 -2.07
C ALA A 205 0.81 8.37 -3.45
N MET A 206 1.06 7.19 -4.02
CA MET A 206 1.67 7.02 -5.33
C MET A 206 0.97 5.92 -6.13
N ALA A 207 0.74 6.19 -7.41
CA ALA A 207 0.31 5.17 -8.36
C ALA A 207 1.22 5.16 -9.58
N THR A 208 1.41 4.00 -10.20
CA THR A 208 2.25 3.85 -11.41
C THR A 208 1.45 3.35 -12.59
N ASN A 209 1.79 3.80 -13.79
CA ASN A 209 1.30 3.17 -15.01
C ASN A 209 1.88 1.75 -15.07
N VAL A 210 1.06 0.74 -15.33
CA VAL A 210 1.49 -0.67 -15.37
C VAL A 210 2.69 -0.89 -16.30
N ASN A 211 2.81 -0.11 -17.38
CA ASN A 211 3.92 -0.19 -18.32
C ASN A 211 5.20 0.57 -17.88
N GLY A 212 5.23 1.16 -16.68
CA GLY A 212 6.37 1.89 -16.15
C GLY A 212 6.65 3.24 -16.83
N SER A 213 5.80 3.69 -17.75
CA SER A 213 5.99 4.93 -18.51
C SER A 213 5.74 6.20 -17.69
N ARG A 214 4.94 6.12 -16.64
CA ARG A 214 4.58 7.27 -15.80
C ARG A 214 4.29 6.80 -14.39
N PHE A 215 4.41 7.73 -13.45
CA PHE A 215 3.83 7.61 -12.13
C PHE A 215 3.14 8.91 -11.73
N TRP A 216 2.25 8.80 -10.76
CA TRP A 216 1.50 9.91 -10.20
C TRP A 216 1.64 9.92 -8.69
N LEU A 217 1.68 11.13 -8.15
CA LEU A 217 1.80 11.42 -6.73
C LEU A 217 0.59 12.23 -6.28
N VAL A 218 0.00 11.84 -5.16
CA VAL A 218 -1.20 12.48 -4.63
C VAL A 218 -0.88 13.10 -3.28
N GLU A 219 -1.21 14.38 -3.15
CA GLU A 219 -0.97 15.14 -1.91
C GLU A 219 -1.81 14.64 -0.74
N LYS A 220 -1.25 14.68 0.47
CA LYS A 220 -2.07 14.73 1.68
C LYS A 220 -2.91 15.99 1.66
N THR A 221 -4.18 15.89 2.01
CA THR A 221 -5.09 17.04 2.14
C THR A 221 -4.76 18.00 3.31
N PHE A 222 -3.60 17.85 3.97
CA PHE A 222 -3.23 18.60 5.18
C PHE A 222 -3.03 20.11 4.94
N SER A 223 -2.69 20.51 3.71
CA SER A 223 -2.36 21.91 3.35
C SER A 223 -3.54 22.88 3.49
N ASN A 224 -4.76 22.38 3.66
CA ASN A 224 -5.99 23.15 3.80
C ASN A 224 -6.84 22.71 5.01
N ASP A 225 -6.25 22.36 6.15
CA ASP A 225 -6.99 21.82 7.31
C ASP A 225 -7.78 20.52 6.98
N GLY A 226 -7.38 19.77 5.94
CA GLY A 226 -8.11 18.61 5.44
C GLY A 226 -9.29 18.94 4.51
N ASP A 227 -9.57 20.22 4.24
CA ASP A 227 -10.77 20.73 3.52
C ASP A 227 -10.55 21.11 2.05
N GLY A 228 -9.33 21.04 1.53
CA GLY A 228 -9.03 21.41 0.14
C GLY A 228 -8.72 20.21 -0.73
N PRO A 229 -8.77 20.37 -2.06
CA PRO A 229 -8.44 19.28 -2.96
C PRO A 229 -6.96 18.93 -2.86
N ALA A 230 -6.65 17.65 -2.93
CA ALA A 230 -5.29 17.14 -3.02
C ALA A 230 -4.78 17.28 -4.46
N GLY A 231 -3.60 17.88 -4.65
CA GLY A 231 -2.95 17.91 -5.96
C GLY A 231 -2.56 16.51 -6.44
N ILE A 232 -2.75 16.27 -7.74
CA ILE A 232 -2.21 15.11 -8.45
C ILE A 232 -1.06 15.59 -9.33
N TRP A 233 0.11 15.02 -9.12
CA TRP A 233 1.34 15.35 -9.82
C TRP A 233 1.77 14.17 -10.68
N GLU A 234 2.11 14.43 -11.94
CA GLU A 234 2.50 13.44 -12.93
C GLU A 234 3.98 13.55 -13.26
N SER A 235 4.65 12.41 -13.43
CA SER A 235 6.02 12.32 -13.95
C SER A 235 6.08 12.64 -15.45
N PRO A 236 7.25 13.03 -15.99
CA PRO A 236 7.45 12.99 -17.43
C PRO A 236 7.30 11.56 -17.98
N ASP A 237 7.30 11.43 -19.30
CA ASP A 237 7.32 10.13 -19.96
C ASP A 237 8.67 9.41 -19.73
N LEU A 238 8.60 8.26 -19.06
CA LEU A 238 9.69 7.37 -18.68
C LEU A 238 9.80 6.14 -19.58
N THR A 239 9.06 6.07 -20.70
CA THR A 239 9.17 4.96 -21.67
C THR A 239 10.62 4.74 -22.11
N SER A 240 11.35 5.81 -22.39
CA SER A 240 12.75 5.79 -22.80
C SER A 240 13.52 6.99 -22.24
N LEU A 241 14.85 6.85 -22.16
CA LEU A 241 15.72 7.99 -21.79
C LEU A 241 15.60 9.16 -22.78
N GLU A 242 15.30 8.88 -24.05
CA GLU A 242 15.06 9.90 -25.05
C GLU A 242 13.72 10.62 -24.82
N SER A 243 12.65 9.88 -24.52
CA SER A 243 11.36 10.46 -24.12
C SER A 243 11.53 11.37 -22.91
N LEU A 244 12.23 10.91 -21.87
CA LEU A 244 12.52 11.71 -20.68
C LEU A 244 13.25 13.02 -21.04
N ARG A 245 14.28 12.95 -21.89
CA ARG A 245 15.03 14.13 -22.34
C ARG A 245 14.17 15.10 -23.15
N ARG A 246 13.23 14.60 -23.96
CA ARG A 246 12.34 15.42 -24.79
C ARG A 246 11.26 16.12 -23.97
N THR A 247 10.62 15.41 -23.03
CA THR A 247 9.50 15.96 -22.25
C THR A 247 9.97 16.89 -21.13
N SER A 248 11.23 16.74 -20.68
CA SER A 248 11.79 17.57 -19.62
C SER A 248 12.35 18.88 -20.16
N GLY A 249 11.53 19.72 -20.81
CA GLY A 249 11.93 20.98 -21.47
C GLY A 249 12.79 21.96 -20.64
N THR A 250 12.98 21.70 -19.34
CA THR A 250 13.84 22.43 -18.38
C THR A 250 14.92 21.57 -17.69
N GLY A 251 15.29 20.38 -18.19
CA GLY A 251 16.48 19.66 -17.72
C GLY A 251 16.19 18.44 -16.86
N GLY A 252 15.66 17.39 -17.46
CA GLY A 252 15.81 16.05 -16.92
C GLY A 252 17.25 15.60 -17.15
N TYR A 253 18.08 15.56 -16.10
CA TYR A 253 19.47 15.16 -16.24
C TYR A 253 19.81 14.00 -15.32
N LYS A 254 20.71 13.16 -15.82
CA LYS A 254 21.20 11.97 -15.14
C LYS A 254 22.46 12.34 -14.37
N ARG A 255 22.50 12.01 -13.08
CA ARG A 255 23.70 11.96 -12.26
C ARG A 255 24.04 10.51 -11.98
N THR A 256 25.31 10.18 -11.88
CA THR A 256 25.73 8.87 -11.38
C THR A 256 26.29 9.07 -9.98
N CYS A 257 25.71 8.37 -9.01
CA CYS A 257 26.30 8.22 -7.69
C CYS A 257 27.24 7.01 -7.72
N ALA A 258 28.42 7.14 -7.12
CA ALA A 258 29.38 6.05 -7.02
C ALA A 258 29.90 5.86 -5.60
N ARG A 259 30.20 4.62 -5.23
CA ARG A 259 30.95 4.29 -4.01
C ARG A 259 32.01 3.23 -4.28
N ARG A 260 33.07 3.23 -3.47
CA ARG A 260 34.23 2.33 -3.62
C ARG A 260 34.00 0.91 -3.10
N ARG A 261 33.07 0.73 -2.17
CA ARG A 261 32.72 -0.53 -1.52
C ARG A 261 31.32 -0.45 -0.92
N ALA A 262 30.66 -1.60 -0.77
CA ALA A 262 29.41 -1.72 -0.01
C ALA A 262 29.54 -1.13 1.40
N GLY A 263 28.52 -0.40 1.86
CA GLY A 263 28.52 0.33 3.13
C GLY A 263 29.43 1.56 3.19
N GLY A 264 30.07 1.96 2.08
CA GLY A 264 30.78 3.24 1.98
C GLY A 264 29.86 4.39 1.55
N ASP A 265 30.29 5.63 1.82
CA ASP A 265 29.54 6.84 1.45
C ASP A 265 29.37 6.96 -0.07
N TRP A 266 28.16 7.26 -0.49
CA TRP A 266 27.86 7.61 -1.87
C TRP A 266 28.39 8.99 -2.21
N ARG A 267 29.10 9.08 -3.34
CA ARG A 267 29.50 10.34 -3.96
C ARG A 267 28.69 10.54 -5.22
N CYS A 268 27.75 11.48 -5.17
CA CYS A 268 26.92 11.87 -6.30
C CYS A 268 27.52 13.11 -6.94
N ASP A 269 27.85 13.04 -8.23
CA ASP A 269 28.51 14.14 -8.92
C ASP A 269 27.62 15.39 -8.91
N LEU A 270 28.07 16.45 -8.21
CA LEU A 270 27.48 17.78 -8.28
C LEU A 270 28.03 18.48 -9.53
N LEU A 271 27.76 17.95 -10.73
CA LEU A 271 28.02 18.70 -11.95
C LEU A 271 26.94 19.77 -12.10
N LEU A 272 27.00 20.80 -11.25
CA LEU A 272 26.40 22.10 -11.55
C LEU A 272 27.47 22.85 -12.36
N GLU A 273 27.23 22.88 -13.67
CA GLU A 273 27.96 23.64 -14.69
C GLU A 273 29.43 23.20 -14.92
N PRO A 274 29.85 23.02 -16.19
CA PRO A 274 31.26 23.05 -16.52
C PRO A 274 31.76 24.49 -16.33
N GLU A 275 32.17 24.85 -15.11
CA GLU A 275 33.08 25.98 -14.92
C GLU A 275 34.33 25.68 -15.78
N PRO A 276 34.59 26.42 -16.89
CA PRO A 276 35.56 26.02 -17.90
C PRO A 276 37.01 25.94 -17.41
N GLU A 277 37.28 26.36 -16.16
CA GLU A 277 38.63 26.44 -15.60
C GLU A 277 38.76 25.81 -14.20
N ALA A 278 37.72 25.18 -13.65
CA ALA A 278 37.79 24.53 -12.34
C ALA A 278 38.53 23.19 -12.44
N ARG A 279 39.83 23.22 -12.14
CA ARG A 279 40.74 22.07 -11.99
C ARG A 279 40.06 20.84 -11.36
N GLY A 280 39.73 19.84 -12.19
CA GLY A 280 39.42 18.45 -11.85
C GLY A 280 38.24 18.24 -10.91
N SER A 281 37.10 17.75 -11.42
CA SER A 281 35.98 17.36 -10.54
C SER A 281 36.46 16.34 -9.50
N SER A 282 36.01 16.49 -8.25
CA SER A 282 36.41 15.59 -7.17
C SER A 282 36.03 14.14 -7.45
N LEU A 283 35.01 13.89 -8.29
CA LEU A 283 34.66 12.54 -8.73
C LEU A 283 35.61 12.02 -9.81
N ALA A 284 36.00 12.82 -10.80
CA ALA A 284 37.01 12.40 -11.78
C ALA A 284 38.33 12.05 -11.08
N ALA A 285 38.76 12.89 -10.13
CA ALA A 285 39.91 12.58 -9.27
C ALA A 285 39.67 11.34 -8.39
N PHE A 286 38.46 11.14 -7.85
CA PHE A 286 38.10 9.93 -7.10
C PHE A 286 38.10 8.67 -7.97
N MET A 287 37.75 8.80 -9.25
CA MET A 287 37.72 7.73 -10.27
C MET A 287 39.12 7.39 -10.79
N ASP A 288 39.98 8.37 -10.99
CA ASP A 288 41.34 8.19 -11.53
C ASP A 288 42.32 7.62 -10.49
N ASN A 289 42.15 7.92 -9.20
CA ASN A 289 43.11 7.54 -8.15
C ASN A 289 42.95 6.11 -7.60
N SER A 290 42.35 5.19 -8.35
CA SER A 290 42.34 3.76 -7.96
C SER A 290 42.91 2.91 -9.07
N THR A 291 44.03 2.25 -8.77
CA THR A 291 44.54 1.15 -9.57
C THR A 291 43.40 0.16 -9.80
N ALA A 292 43.07 -0.08 -11.07
CA ALA A 292 41.85 -0.74 -11.52
C ALA A 292 41.67 -2.21 -11.07
N ALA A 293 42.54 -2.72 -10.21
CA ALA A 293 42.66 -4.14 -9.91
C ALA A 293 41.87 -4.64 -8.69
N ASP A 294 41.43 -3.78 -7.74
CA ASP A 294 41.02 -4.29 -6.41
C ASP A 294 39.70 -3.79 -5.79
N LEU A 295 38.90 -2.94 -6.45
CA LEU A 295 37.62 -2.50 -5.88
C LEU A 295 36.49 -2.61 -6.90
N ARG A 296 35.51 -3.49 -6.63
CA ARG A 296 34.21 -3.48 -7.31
C ARG A 296 33.55 -2.15 -7.00
N ARG A 297 33.56 -1.25 -7.98
CA ARG A 297 32.87 0.04 -7.90
C ARG A 297 31.39 -0.21 -8.11
N GLU A 298 30.59 0.38 -7.25
CA GLU A 298 29.13 0.36 -7.36
C GLU A 298 28.66 1.72 -7.84
N THR A 299 27.74 1.72 -8.80
CA THR A 299 27.19 2.94 -9.42
C THR A 299 25.68 2.86 -9.47
N ILE A 300 25.00 3.95 -9.14
CA ILE A 300 23.55 4.09 -9.28
C ILE A 300 23.26 5.35 -10.07
N ASP A 301 22.31 5.22 -11.01
CA ASP A 301 21.85 6.34 -11.81
C ASP A 301 20.70 7.06 -11.11
N VAL A 302 20.88 8.37 -10.93
CA VAL A 302 19.92 9.28 -10.29
C VAL A 302 19.39 10.23 -11.35
N HIS A 303 18.12 10.09 -11.67
CA HIS A 303 17.41 10.87 -12.67
C HIS A 303 16.70 12.04 -12.00
N HIS A 304 17.15 13.25 -12.26
CA HIS A 304 16.42 14.45 -11.86
C HIS A 304 15.24 14.64 -12.82
N ILE A 305 14.02 14.71 -12.31
CA ILE A 305 12.82 14.85 -13.13
C ILE A 305 11.89 15.92 -12.57
N PHE A 306 11.17 16.59 -13.48
CA PHE A 306 10.16 17.57 -13.11
C PHE A 306 8.78 16.94 -13.14
N VAL A 307 8.11 16.92 -11.98
CA VAL A 307 6.70 16.51 -11.90
C VAL A 307 5.81 17.74 -12.12
N SER A 308 4.70 17.53 -12.83
CA SER A 308 3.74 18.58 -13.16
C SER A 308 2.39 18.26 -12.57
N LYS A 309 1.72 19.27 -12.01
CA LYS A 309 0.35 19.11 -11.51
C LYS A 309 -0.60 18.94 -12.70
N VAL A 310 -1.31 17.83 -12.74
CA VAL A 310 -2.25 17.49 -13.82
C VAL A 310 -3.70 17.59 -13.38
N ASN A 311 -3.98 17.39 -12.09
CA ASN A 311 -5.33 17.51 -11.57
C ASN A 311 -5.35 17.79 -10.06
N GLU A 312 -6.55 17.85 -9.52
CA GLU A 312 -6.89 18.02 -8.12
C GLU A 312 -8.06 17.09 -7.78
N ILE A 313 -8.00 16.40 -6.63
CA ILE A 313 -9.13 15.59 -6.17
C ILE A 313 -9.64 16.09 -4.83
N GLU A 314 -10.95 16.30 -4.76
CA GLU A 314 -11.64 16.46 -3.49
C GLU A 314 -12.04 15.07 -2.99
N ASN A 315 -11.46 14.65 -1.88
CA ASN A 315 -11.83 13.38 -1.28
C ASN A 315 -13.22 13.53 -0.64
N PRO A 316 -14.22 12.72 -1.03
CA PRO A 316 -15.54 12.80 -0.43
C PRO A 316 -15.47 12.51 1.07
N TYR A 317 -16.42 13.08 1.81
CA TYR A 317 -16.65 12.62 3.17
C TYR A 317 -17.12 11.16 3.11
N PRO A 318 -16.59 10.28 3.98
CA PRO A 318 -17.16 8.96 4.16
C PRO A 318 -18.67 9.09 4.40
N ASP A 319 -19.47 8.31 3.67
CA ASP A 319 -20.91 8.26 3.88
C ASP A 319 -21.20 7.65 5.24
N CYS A 320 -21.44 8.52 6.23
CA CYS A 320 -21.58 8.07 7.60
C CYS A 320 -22.78 7.14 7.79
N SER A 321 -23.77 7.17 6.90
CA SER A 321 -24.98 6.34 7.01
C SER A 321 -24.69 4.86 6.84
N LYS A 322 -23.54 4.51 6.24
CA LYS A 322 -23.12 3.14 5.99
C LYS A 322 -22.28 2.53 7.12
N PHE A 323 -21.79 3.32 8.07
CA PHE A 323 -21.12 2.75 9.25
C PHE A 323 -22.09 1.81 9.98
N GLY A 324 -21.61 0.64 10.41
CA GLY A 324 -22.43 -0.34 11.14
C GLY A 324 -23.43 -1.16 10.30
N GLN A 325 -23.85 -0.69 9.12
CA GLN A 325 -24.67 -1.49 8.19
C GLN A 325 -23.86 -2.64 7.57
N GLU A 326 -22.54 -2.50 7.47
CA GLU A 326 -21.63 -3.54 6.98
C GLU A 326 -21.46 -4.72 7.97
N THR A 327 -22.01 -4.63 9.19
CA THR A 327 -21.75 -5.56 10.29
C THR A 327 -22.99 -6.17 10.97
N GLU A 328 -24.14 -6.26 10.29
CA GLU A 328 -25.21 -7.15 10.81
C GLU A 328 -24.83 -8.64 10.70
N VAL A 329 -23.68 -8.97 10.08
CA VAL A 329 -22.93 -10.16 10.48
C VAL A 329 -22.23 -9.81 11.78
N THR A 330 -22.93 -10.08 12.89
CA THR A 330 -22.41 -9.99 14.26
C THR A 330 -21.20 -10.92 14.39
N TYR A 331 -20.03 -10.47 13.95
CA TYR A 331 -18.78 -10.89 14.56
C TYR A 331 -18.69 -10.16 15.89
N SER A 332 -19.52 -10.60 16.83
CA SER A 332 -19.23 -10.38 18.23
C SER A 332 -17.85 -11.01 18.45
N VAL A 333 -16.84 -10.16 18.61
CA VAL A 333 -15.49 -10.53 19.08
C VAL A 333 -15.56 -11.24 20.45
N PHE A 334 -16.75 -11.28 21.04
CA PHE A 334 -17.18 -11.87 22.29
C PHE A 334 -18.24 -12.96 22.13
N ASP A 335 -18.27 -13.70 21.02
CA ASP A 335 -19.02 -14.96 20.96
C ASP A 335 -18.27 -16.00 21.79
N TYR A 336 -18.41 -15.85 23.11
CA TYR A 336 -18.09 -16.91 24.05
C TYR A 336 -19.07 -18.04 23.74
N PRO A 337 -18.59 -19.25 23.39
CA PRO A 337 -19.50 -20.37 23.20
C PRO A 337 -20.30 -20.54 24.48
N GLU A 338 -21.62 -20.70 24.37
CA GLU A 338 -22.54 -20.78 25.52
C GLU A 338 -22.13 -21.85 26.55
N THR A 339 -21.34 -22.83 26.09
CA THR A 339 -20.70 -23.88 26.90
C THR A 339 -19.68 -23.37 27.94
N LEU A 340 -19.16 -22.15 27.82
CA LEU A 340 -18.25 -21.58 28.80
C LEU A 340 -19.02 -21.21 30.09
N PRO A 341 -18.44 -21.48 31.27
CA PRO A 341 -19.04 -21.06 32.52
C PRO A 341 -19.11 -19.53 32.60
N VAL A 342 -20.07 -19.01 33.36
CA VAL A 342 -20.16 -17.56 33.62
C VAL A 342 -19.02 -17.14 34.55
N CYS A 343 -18.34 -16.04 34.25
CA CYS A 343 -17.25 -15.52 35.07
C CYS A 343 -17.74 -15.16 36.47
N ALA A 344 -16.97 -15.53 37.50
CA ALA A 344 -17.32 -15.26 38.89
C ALA A 344 -17.33 -13.75 39.21
N SER A 345 -16.63 -12.93 38.42
CA SER A 345 -16.63 -11.46 38.52
C SER A 345 -16.48 -10.82 37.14
N MET A 346 -17.14 -9.68 36.94
CA MET A 346 -16.98 -8.82 35.77
C MET A 346 -15.60 -8.14 35.74
N ARG A 347 -15.00 -7.88 36.91
CA ARG A 347 -13.66 -7.30 37.00
C ARG A 347 -12.65 -8.42 37.07
N GLU A 348 -11.92 -8.63 35.99
CA GLU A 348 -10.89 -9.67 35.95
C GLU A 348 -9.86 -9.47 37.06
N LYS A 349 -9.56 -10.57 37.76
CA LYS A 349 -8.47 -10.59 38.71
C LYS A 349 -7.17 -10.53 37.91
N GLN A 350 -6.34 -9.52 38.17
CA GLN A 350 -5.05 -9.36 37.51
C GLN A 350 -3.90 -9.92 38.37
N PRO A 351 -2.90 -10.57 37.77
CA PRO A 351 -1.72 -11.01 38.50
C PRO A 351 -0.61 -9.95 38.49
N GLY A 352 -0.29 -9.44 39.68
CA GLY A 352 0.82 -8.50 39.86
C GLY A 352 0.57 -7.16 39.17
N SER A 353 1.61 -6.61 38.53
CA SER A 353 1.60 -5.28 37.89
C SER A 353 1.26 -5.29 36.39
N HIS A 354 0.94 -6.45 35.80
CA HIS A 354 0.69 -6.58 34.37
C HIS A 354 -0.80 -6.82 34.10
N SER A 355 -1.33 -6.14 33.07
CA SER A 355 -2.72 -6.29 32.66
C SER A 355 -3.01 -7.68 32.09
N CYS A 356 -4.28 -8.10 32.17
CA CYS A 356 -4.72 -9.38 31.62
C CYS A 356 -4.44 -9.52 30.12
N ARG A 357 -4.54 -8.43 29.36
CA ARG A 357 -4.18 -8.39 27.92
C ARG A 357 -2.71 -8.78 27.70
N LYS A 358 -1.78 -8.13 28.41
CA LYS A 358 -0.34 -8.47 28.33
C LYS A 358 -0.08 -9.93 28.69
N GLN A 359 -0.71 -10.44 29.75
CA GLN A 359 -0.55 -11.84 30.16
C GLN A 359 -1.06 -12.83 29.09
N ARG A 360 -2.20 -12.53 28.44
CA ARG A 360 -2.71 -13.33 27.32
C ARG A 360 -1.78 -13.28 26.12
N ASP A 361 -1.29 -12.10 25.77
CA ASP A 361 -0.41 -11.92 24.61
C ASP A 361 0.94 -12.63 24.81
N TRP A 362 1.37 -12.82 26.06
CA TRP A 362 2.51 -13.68 26.43
C TRP A 362 2.20 -15.18 26.49
N GLY A 363 0.97 -15.60 26.14
CA GLY A 363 0.55 -16.99 26.14
C GLY A 363 0.31 -17.58 27.53
N LYS A 364 0.14 -16.76 28.59
CA LYS A 364 0.06 -17.23 29.98
C LYS A 364 -1.29 -17.81 30.38
N CYS A 365 -2.30 -17.76 29.52
CA CYS A 365 -3.67 -18.17 29.83
C CYS A 365 -3.85 -19.62 30.31
N LYS A 366 -2.89 -20.51 30.00
CA LYS A 366 -2.92 -21.92 30.39
C LYS A 366 -1.97 -22.27 31.54
N GLU A 367 -1.24 -21.29 32.09
CA GLU A 367 -0.35 -21.52 33.23
C GLU A 367 -1.17 -21.90 34.47
N SER A 368 -0.68 -22.85 35.26
CA SER A 368 -1.39 -23.35 36.45
C SER A 368 -1.77 -22.20 37.41
N TRP A 369 -0.84 -21.28 37.68
CA TRP A 369 -1.09 -20.15 38.56
C TRP A 369 -2.11 -19.14 38.01
N MET A 370 -2.34 -19.09 36.68
CA MET A 370 -3.40 -18.28 36.07
C MET A 370 -4.76 -18.96 36.22
N VAL A 371 -4.80 -20.29 36.03
CA VAL A 371 -6.02 -21.11 36.13
C VAL A 371 -6.46 -21.23 37.59
N GLU A 372 -5.59 -21.69 38.48
CA GLU A 372 -5.90 -21.95 39.90
C GLU A 372 -6.37 -20.70 40.65
N LYS A 373 -5.85 -19.52 40.28
CA LYS A 373 -6.19 -18.25 40.94
C LYS A 373 -7.29 -17.47 40.23
N ASN A 374 -7.85 -18.01 39.14
CA ASN A 374 -8.87 -17.37 38.33
C ASN A 374 -8.42 -15.99 37.83
N PHE A 375 -7.15 -15.87 37.43
CA PHE A 375 -6.64 -14.63 36.86
C PHE A 375 -7.01 -14.54 35.39
N CYS A 376 -7.52 -13.38 34.97
CA CYS A 376 -7.78 -13.07 33.57
C CYS A 376 -8.70 -14.06 32.85
N GLU A 377 -9.70 -14.61 33.53
CA GLU A 377 -10.55 -15.68 32.98
C GLU A 377 -11.32 -15.24 31.73
N LEU A 378 -11.76 -13.99 31.67
CA LEU A 378 -12.53 -13.43 30.57
C LEU A 378 -11.64 -13.18 29.35
N THR A 379 -10.54 -12.45 29.54
CA THR A 379 -9.49 -12.17 28.54
C THR A 379 -8.88 -13.47 28.00
N CYS A 380 -8.73 -14.50 28.84
CA CYS A 380 -8.25 -15.82 28.45
C CYS A 380 -9.33 -16.77 27.91
N ARG A 381 -10.58 -16.30 27.76
CA ARG A 381 -11.73 -17.07 27.23
C ARG A 381 -11.98 -18.39 27.96
N ARG A 382 -11.80 -18.40 29.28
CA ARG A 382 -12.12 -19.55 30.16
C ARG A 382 -13.51 -19.43 30.78
N CYS A 383 -14.11 -18.25 30.72
CA CYS A 383 -15.49 -17.99 31.11
C CYS A 383 -16.11 -16.95 30.18
N ARG A 384 -17.44 -16.83 30.22
CA ARG A 384 -18.22 -15.81 29.52
C ARG A 384 -18.75 -14.77 30.51
N PRO A 385 -18.95 -13.51 30.09
CA PRO A 385 -19.53 -12.51 30.98
C PRO A 385 -20.96 -12.93 31.40
N PRO A 386 -21.40 -12.60 32.63
CA PRO A 386 -22.79 -12.81 33.02
C PRO A 386 -23.73 -12.09 32.04
N PRO A 387 -24.90 -12.67 31.73
CA PRO A 387 -25.91 -11.97 30.95
C PRO A 387 -26.27 -10.67 31.67
N ARG A 388 -26.26 -9.54 30.95
CA ARG A 388 -26.66 -8.24 31.52
C ARG A 388 -28.10 -8.38 32.02
N ARG A 389 -28.34 -8.09 33.30
CA ARG A 389 -29.71 -7.96 33.83
C ARG A 389 -30.22 -6.58 33.43
N GLU A 390 -31.21 -6.54 32.56
CA GLU A 390 -31.83 -5.31 32.04
C GLU A 390 -32.53 -4.46 33.14
N GLU A 391 -32.71 -4.98 34.36
CA GLU A 391 -33.52 -4.33 35.40
C GLU A 391 -32.75 -3.53 36.48
N GLU A 392 -31.42 -3.65 36.62
CA GLU A 392 -30.66 -2.98 37.70
C GLU A 392 -30.21 -1.54 37.37
N ASP A 393 -30.30 -1.10 36.11
CA ASP A 393 -29.83 0.23 35.68
C ASP A 393 -30.78 1.40 36.01
N GLN A 394 -31.97 1.15 36.56
CA GLN A 394 -32.94 2.23 36.85
C GLN A 394 -32.80 2.88 38.24
N LEU A 395 -32.03 2.33 39.19
CA LEU A 395 -32.06 2.80 40.59
C LEU A 395 -30.75 3.39 41.17
N ALA A 396 -29.65 3.44 40.41
CA ALA A 396 -28.35 3.84 40.97
C ALA A 396 -27.75 5.16 40.41
N VAL A 397 -28.54 6.05 39.81
CA VAL A 397 -28.04 7.37 39.35
C VAL A 397 -28.38 8.48 40.36
N ARG A 398 -27.57 8.58 41.43
CA ARG A 398 -27.41 9.83 42.19
C ARG A 398 -25.92 10.09 42.48
N SER A 399 -25.46 11.20 41.92
CA SER A 399 -24.30 12.03 42.27
C SER A 399 -22.89 11.39 42.27
N VAL A 400 -22.18 11.52 41.15
CA VAL A 400 -20.94 12.33 41.04
C VAL A 400 -20.86 12.88 39.61
N ASP A 401 -20.67 14.19 39.47
CA ASP A 401 -20.47 14.92 38.22
C ASP A 401 -19.17 14.51 37.53
N GLU A 402 -19.30 13.69 36.49
CA GLU A 402 -18.64 13.81 35.18
C GLU A 402 -19.26 12.73 34.28
N ARG A 403 -20.27 13.11 33.48
CA ARG A 403 -20.85 12.20 32.49
C ARG A 403 -19.79 11.89 31.43
N LYS A 404 -19.11 10.76 31.56
CA LYS A 404 -18.66 10.03 30.38
C LYS A 404 -19.92 9.61 29.64
N GLU A 405 -20.17 10.27 28.52
CA GLU A 405 -21.31 10.00 27.67
C GLU A 405 -21.14 8.63 27.01
N PHE A 406 -21.77 7.62 27.58
CA PHE A 406 -21.91 6.30 26.98
C PHE A 406 -23.01 6.38 25.91
N GLY A 407 -22.65 6.84 24.72
CA GLY A 407 -23.36 6.43 23.51
C GLY A 407 -22.74 5.13 22.98
N THR A 408 -23.51 4.33 22.27
CA THR A 408 -22.95 3.29 21.39
C THR A 408 -21.87 3.92 20.47
N PRO A 409 -20.88 3.16 19.98
CA PRO A 409 -19.92 3.67 18.99
C PRO A 409 -20.63 4.37 17.82
N TRP A 410 -21.83 3.89 17.47
CA TRP A 410 -22.76 4.50 16.53
C TRP A 410 -23.28 5.89 16.97
N GLU A 411 -23.85 6.05 18.17
CA GLU A 411 -24.33 7.35 18.66
C GLU A 411 -23.21 8.38 18.85
N VAL A 412 -21.98 7.92 19.14
CA VAL A 412 -20.79 8.78 19.18
C VAL A 412 -20.36 9.18 17.76
N LEU A 413 -20.42 8.27 16.78
CA LEU A 413 -20.11 8.57 15.38
C LEU A 413 -21.16 9.49 14.74
N GLU A 414 -22.44 9.20 14.90
CA GLU A 414 -23.56 9.95 14.31
C GLU A 414 -23.60 11.40 14.85
N ARG A 415 -23.29 11.57 16.14
CA ARG A 415 -23.12 12.88 16.77
C ARG A 415 -21.85 13.59 16.31
N LYS A 416 -20.74 12.89 16.05
CA LYS A 416 -19.51 13.48 15.51
C LYS A 416 -19.62 13.83 14.01
N CYS A 417 -20.32 13.01 13.22
CA CYS A 417 -20.61 13.29 11.81
C CYS A 417 -21.48 14.55 11.65
N SER A 418 -22.34 14.84 12.64
CA SER A 418 -23.23 16.01 12.63
C SER A 418 -22.67 17.26 13.33
N GLN A 419 -21.79 17.14 14.33
CA GLN A 419 -21.41 18.29 15.17
C GLN A 419 -20.06 18.98 14.88
N THR A 420 -19.06 18.36 14.22
CA THR A 420 -17.81 19.11 13.94
C THR A 420 -17.06 18.59 12.71
N LYS A 421 -17.39 19.13 11.52
CA LYS A 421 -16.49 19.17 10.34
C LYS A 421 -15.05 19.62 10.68
N ARG A 422 -14.86 20.29 11.82
CA ARG A 422 -13.59 20.78 12.34
C ARG A 422 -12.75 19.76 13.14
N GLU A 423 -13.34 18.69 13.66
CA GLU A 423 -12.62 17.68 14.47
C GLU A 423 -12.36 16.38 13.70
N MET A 424 -13.09 16.14 12.62
CA MET A 424 -12.90 14.99 11.72
C MET A 424 -11.91 15.28 10.58
N ARG A 425 -11.09 16.33 10.70
CA ARG A 425 -10.21 16.83 9.62
C ARG A 425 -9.25 15.79 9.06
N ASN A 426 -8.84 14.84 9.88
CA ASN A 426 -7.87 13.83 9.49
C ASN A 426 -8.47 12.72 8.63
N ILE A 427 -9.79 12.48 8.65
CA ILE A 427 -10.38 11.31 7.97
C ILE A 427 -10.26 11.35 6.45
N ARG A 428 -10.07 12.55 5.90
CA ARG A 428 -9.91 12.74 4.45
C ARG A 428 -8.47 12.75 4.00
N ASN A 429 -7.51 12.69 4.93
CA ASN A 429 -6.10 12.60 4.59
C ASN A 429 -5.85 11.34 3.79
N ILE A 430 -5.46 11.56 2.55
CA ILE A 430 -4.99 10.53 1.63
C ILE A 430 -3.69 9.96 2.18
N ALA A 431 -3.58 8.64 2.12
CA ALA A 431 -2.48 7.86 2.66
C ALA A 431 -1.92 6.84 1.66
N ALA A 432 -2.74 6.33 0.73
CA ALA A 432 -2.23 5.50 -0.36
C ALA A 432 -3.10 5.59 -1.61
N ALA A 433 -2.52 5.15 -2.73
CA ALA A 433 -3.21 4.99 -3.99
C ALA A 433 -2.77 3.70 -4.71
N ASP A 434 -3.65 3.15 -5.55
CA ASP A 434 -3.24 2.12 -6.51
C ASP A 434 -4.07 2.21 -7.79
N LEU A 435 -3.42 2.02 -8.93
CA LEU A 435 -4.05 2.12 -10.25
C LEU A 435 -4.24 0.72 -10.84
N HIS A 436 -5.47 0.43 -11.29
CA HIS A 436 -5.79 -0.83 -11.94
C HIS A 436 -5.04 -0.95 -13.29
N ASP A 437 -4.70 -2.17 -13.71
CA ASP A 437 -3.95 -2.44 -14.96
C ASP A 437 -4.67 -1.97 -16.22
N SER A 438 -6.00 -1.83 -16.15
CA SER A 438 -6.78 -1.24 -17.25
C SER A 438 -6.50 0.25 -17.43
N GLY A 439 -5.95 0.92 -16.41
CA GLY A 439 -5.80 2.37 -16.37
C GLY A 439 -7.11 3.12 -16.15
N GLU A 440 -8.25 2.44 -15.96
CA GLU A 440 -9.57 3.07 -15.88
C GLU A 440 -10.08 3.25 -14.45
N ARG A 441 -9.40 2.65 -13.45
CA ARG A 441 -9.82 2.66 -12.05
C ARG A 441 -8.66 2.97 -11.13
N LEU A 442 -8.86 3.91 -10.21
CA LEU A 442 -7.90 4.32 -9.20
C LEU A 442 -8.49 4.11 -7.81
N LEU A 443 -7.77 3.42 -6.93
CA LEU A 443 -8.09 3.39 -5.49
C LEU A 443 -7.37 4.53 -4.80
N ILE A 444 -8.06 5.17 -3.87
CA ILE A 444 -7.50 6.13 -2.92
C ILE A 444 -7.91 5.66 -1.52
N ALA A 445 -6.91 5.39 -0.68
CA ALA A 445 -7.10 5.15 0.74
C ALA A 445 -6.92 6.45 1.51
N THR A 446 -7.84 6.71 2.43
CA THR A 446 -7.73 7.81 3.38
C THR A 446 -7.99 7.30 4.78
N TYR A 447 -7.69 8.11 5.80
CA TYR A 447 -7.96 7.74 7.20
C TYR A 447 -9.45 7.59 7.56
N GLY A 448 -10.35 7.59 6.59
CA GLY A 448 -11.79 7.44 6.77
C GLY A 448 -12.41 6.39 5.86
N GLY A 449 -11.63 5.74 4.99
CA GLY A 449 -12.14 4.72 4.10
C GLY A 449 -11.31 4.53 2.83
N ILE A 450 -11.83 3.64 1.97
CA ILE A 450 -11.28 3.38 0.65
C ILE A 450 -12.28 3.89 -0.38
N PHE A 451 -11.79 4.61 -1.37
CA PHE A 451 -12.59 5.21 -2.44
C PHE A 451 -12.06 4.74 -3.78
N GLU A 452 -12.98 4.50 -4.70
CA GLU A 452 -12.66 4.14 -6.09
C GLU A 452 -13.08 5.30 -6.99
N TYR A 453 -12.17 5.67 -7.88
CA TYR A 453 -12.34 6.68 -8.91
C TYR A 453 -12.28 6.02 -10.28
N SER A 454 -13.00 6.59 -11.24
CA SER A 454 -12.96 6.18 -12.64
C SER A 454 -12.20 7.20 -13.48
N LEU A 455 -11.45 6.74 -14.48
CA LEU A 455 -10.91 7.57 -15.55
C LEU A 455 -11.70 7.29 -16.82
N SER A 456 -12.14 8.34 -17.52
CA SER A 456 -12.85 8.14 -18.80
C SER A 456 -11.90 7.74 -19.93
N GLU A 457 -10.63 8.12 -19.80
CA GLU A 457 -9.54 7.70 -20.69
C GLU A 457 -8.48 6.94 -19.85
N PRO A 458 -8.09 5.73 -20.27
CA PRO A 458 -7.09 4.93 -19.55
C PRO A 458 -5.81 5.71 -19.27
N PHE A 459 -5.37 5.69 -18.01
CA PHE A 459 -4.15 6.35 -17.54
C PHE A 459 -4.14 7.88 -17.64
N ASP A 460 -5.27 8.53 -17.93
CA ASP A 460 -5.39 9.99 -17.95
C ASP A 460 -6.06 10.51 -16.67
N LEU A 461 -5.25 10.85 -15.67
CA LEU A 461 -5.73 11.41 -14.40
C LEU A 461 -6.38 12.80 -14.53
N THR A 462 -6.32 13.46 -15.69
CA THR A 462 -7.10 14.69 -15.91
C THR A 462 -8.61 14.41 -16.03
N THR A 463 -8.97 13.15 -16.34
CA THR A 463 -10.36 12.70 -16.50
C THR A 463 -10.95 12.04 -15.25
N ILE A 464 -10.24 12.12 -14.12
CA ILE A 464 -10.65 11.44 -12.89
C ILE A 464 -12.01 11.91 -12.38
N ALA A 465 -12.85 10.95 -12.02
CA ALA A 465 -14.16 11.21 -11.43
C ALA A 465 -14.39 10.23 -10.27
N PHE A 466 -15.02 10.72 -9.20
CA PHE A 466 -15.43 9.86 -8.09
C PHE A 466 -16.42 8.81 -8.58
N SER A 467 -16.14 7.53 -8.31
CA SER A 467 -17.03 6.43 -8.69
C SER A 467 -17.85 5.96 -7.49
N ARG A 468 -17.20 5.55 -6.40
CA ARG A 468 -17.87 5.01 -5.22
C ARG A 468 -16.96 4.98 -4.00
N GLN A 469 -17.58 4.92 -2.84
CA GLN A 469 -16.90 4.50 -1.62
C GLN A 469 -16.91 2.97 -1.55
N VAL A 470 -15.72 2.39 -1.39
CA VAL A 470 -15.49 0.94 -1.30
C VAL A 470 -15.69 0.44 0.13
N SER A 471 -15.17 1.18 1.10
CA SER A 471 -15.25 0.84 2.53
C SER A 471 -15.35 2.11 3.37
N THR A 472 -16.10 2.01 4.46
CA THR A 472 -16.18 3.04 5.53
C THR A 472 -15.25 2.73 6.70
N THR A 473 -14.77 1.50 6.85
CA THR A 473 -14.17 1.06 8.10
C THR A 473 -12.65 1.23 8.14
N ASN A 474 -12.16 2.03 9.09
CA ASN A 474 -10.80 1.94 9.65
C ASN A 474 -10.60 0.66 10.50
N ARG A 475 -11.49 -0.33 10.40
CA ARG A 475 -11.62 -1.34 11.44
C ARG A 475 -11.80 -2.72 10.84
N ASP A 476 -11.07 -3.65 11.41
CA ASP A 476 -11.25 -5.10 11.34
C ASP A 476 -12.53 -5.61 12.01
N GLY A 477 -13.53 -4.74 12.17
CA GLY A 477 -14.73 -4.97 12.97
C GLY A 477 -14.48 -5.05 14.48
N THR A 478 -13.26 -4.82 15.02
CA THR A 478 -13.00 -5.05 16.45
C THR A 478 -13.06 -3.79 17.33
N GLU A 479 -13.99 -3.78 18.28
CA GLU A 479 -14.21 -2.79 19.35
C GLU A 479 -13.02 -2.64 20.34
N ASP A 480 -11.81 -2.24 19.92
CA ASP A 480 -10.80 -1.80 20.90
C ASP A 480 -11.19 -0.41 21.46
N ASP A 481 -11.75 -0.40 22.67
CA ASP A 481 -12.24 0.74 23.46
C ASP A 481 -11.12 1.65 24.02
N SER A 482 -9.92 1.65 23.45
CA SER A 482 -8.86 2.56 23.91
C SER A 482 -9.22 3.99 23.48
N THR A 483 -9.69 4.78 24.45
CA THR A 483 -10.33 6.09 24.28
C THR A 483 -9.46 7.18 23.63
N ASP A 484 -8.18 6.92 23.35
CA ASP A 484 -7.21 7.95 22.98
C ASP A 484 -6.57 7.73 21.58
N GLU A 485 -6.82 6.62 20.89
CA GLU A 485 -6.18 6.29 19.59
C GLU A 485 -7.20 6.03 18.46
N PHE A 486 -8.25 6.87 18.39
CA PHE A 486 -9.40 6.67 17.51
C PHE A 486 -9.12 6.78 15.99
N TRP A 487 -7.87 7.02 15.57
CA TRP A 487 -7.52 7.45 14.20
C TRP A 487 -6.29 6.76 13.59
N LYS A 488 -6.10 5.46 13.86
CA LYS A 488 -5.11 4.67 13.12
C LYS A 488 -5.66 4.43 11.70
N GLY A 489 -5.10 5.14 10.73
CA GLY A 489 -5.67 5.30 9.40
C GLY A 489 -5.61 4.04 8.54
N GLN A 490 -6.39 4.00 7.47
CA GLN A 490 -6.10 3.13 6.33
C GLN A 490 -4.91 3.71 5.59
N GLU A 491 -3.83 2.95 5.47
CA GLU A 491 -2.52 3.52 5.11
C GLU A 491 -1.99 2.95 3.81
N GLY A 492 -2.24 1.66 3.52
CA GLY A 492 -1.94 1.09 2.21
C GLY A 492 -3.17 0.45 1.57
N VAL A 493 -3.33 0.59 0.25
CA VAL A 493 -4.36 -0.12 -0.52
C VAL A 493 -3.79 -0.59 -1.86
N CYS A 494 -4.18 -1.77 -2.33
CA CYS A 494 -3.90 -2.17 -3.70
C CYS A 494 -4.96 -3.12 -4.26
N TYR A 495 -5.06 -3.16 -5.59
CA TYR A 495 -5.78 -4.21 -6.29
C TYR A 495 -5.06 -5.56 -6.13
N ASP A 496 -5.83 -6.63 -6.09
CA ASP A 496 -5.33 -7.98 -5.94
C ASP A 496 -4.78 -8.52 -7.27
N TYR A 497 -3.45 -8.54 -7.42
CA TYR A 497 -2.78 -9.27 -8.50
C TYR A 497 -2.04 -10.50 -8.02
N THR A 498 -2.26 -10.90 -6.77
CA THR A 498 -1.62 -12.07 -6.17
C THR A 498 -2.06 -13.37 -6.82
N GLY A 499 -3.17 -13.32 -7.57
CA GLY A 499 -3.84 -14.48 -8.15
C GLY A 499 -4.58 -15.30 -7.10
N TYR A 500 -4.92 -14.70 -5.95
CA TYR A 500 -5.69 -15.36 -4.91
C TYR A 500 -6.77 -14.45 -4.31
N PRO A 501 -8.05 -14.88 -4.38
CA PRO A 501 -8.55 -16.08 -5.06
C PRO A 501 -8.34 -16.03 -6.59
N ASN A 502 -8.16 -17.20 -7.24
CA ASN A 502 -7.76 -17.27 -8.66
C ASN A 502 -8.68 -16.51 -9.63
N HIS A 503 -9.95 -16.27 -9.26
CA HIS A 503 -10.94 -15.55 -10.07
C HIS A 503 -11.04 -14.05 -9.75
N GLN A 504 -10.29 -13.56 -8.76
CA GLN A 504 -10.35 -12.19 -8.24
C GLN A 504 -9.16 -11.32 -8.67
N ARG A 505 -8.34 -11.78 -9.62
CA ARG A 505 -7.20 -11.02 -10.12
C ARG A 505 -7.68 -9.70 -10.75
N GLY A 506 -7.25 -8.57 -10.20
CA GLY A 506 -7.71 -7.21 -10.55
C GLY A 506 -9.07 -6.83 -9.95
N LYS A 507 -9.76 -7.77 -9.29
CA LYS A 507 -11.12 -7.57 -8.75
C LYS A 507 -11.18 -7.45 -7.24
N GLY A 508 -10.25 -8.07 -6.51
CA GLY A 508 -10.15 -7.91 -5.07
C GLY A 508 -9.31 -6.69 -4.68
N ILE A 509 -9.39 -6.30 -3.41
CA ILE A 509 -8.57 -5.24 -2.83
C ILE A 509 -7.89 -5.78 -1.57
N TYR A 510 -6.58 -5.57 -1.47
CA TYR A 510 -5.86 -5.68 -0.20
C TYR A 510 -5.73 -4.32 0.44
N SER A 511 -5.77 -4.29 1.77
CA SER A 511 -5.60 -3.07 2.54
C SER A 511 -4.83 -3.34 3.83
N VAL A 512 -4.10 -2.33 4.28
CA VAL A 512 -3.36 -2.32 5.54
C VAL A 512 -3.59 -1.04 6.33
N SER A 513 -3.52 -1.12 7.66
CA SER A 513 -3.80 0.02 8.54
C SER A 513 -2.70 0.17 9.56
N GLU A 514 -2.17 1.39 9.69
CA GLU A 514 -1.03 1.72 10.55
C GLU A 514 -1.26 1.20 11.99
N HIS A 515 -0.24 0.55 12.54
CA HIS A 515 -0.22 -0.06 13.88
C HIS A 515 -1.18 -1.23 14.15
N HIS A 516 -1.93 -1.73 13.17
CA HIS A 516 -2.77 -2.92 13.38
C HIS A 516 -2.04 -4.24 13.09
N GLN A 517 -0.89 -4.15 12.40
CA GLN A 517 -0.14 -5.28 11.88
C GLN A 517 -1.05 -6.23 11.09
N GLY A 518 -2.03 -5.69 10.38
CA GLY A 518 -3.19 -6.42 9.87
C GLY A 518 -3.25 -6.35 8.36
N LEU A 519 -3.36 -7.51 7.71
CA LEU A 519 -3.67 -7.59 6.29
C LEU A 519 -5.17 -7.86 6.11
N TYR A 520 -5.86 -6.95 5.43
CA TYR A 520 -7.28 -7.04 5.13
C TYR A 520 -7.50 -7.33 3.65
N TYR A 521 -8.61 -8.00 3.36
CA TYR A 521 -9.03 -8.30 1.99
C TYR A 521 -10.51 -8.02 1.80
N LEU A 522 -10.83 -7.33 0.72
CA LEU A 522 -12.18 -7.05 0.25
C LEU A 522 -12.34 -7.78 -1.08
N GLY A 523 -13.14 -8.84 -1.12
CA GLY A 523 -13.40 -9.59 -2.35
C GLY A 523 -14.48 -8.91 -3.20
N CYS A 524 -14.46 -9.12 -4.51
CA CYS A 524 -15.56 -8.68 -5.37
C CYS A 524 -16.77 -9.61 -5.23
N ASN A 525 -17.95 -9.03 -4.99
CA ASN A 525 -19.25 -9.68 -5.07
C ASN A 525 -19.86 -9.35 -6.44
N GLU A 526 -19.63 -10.19 -7.44
CA GLU A 526 -20.19 -9.97 -8.76
C GLU A 526 -21.73 -10.14 -8.78
N PRO A 527 -22.46 -9.38 -9.60
CA PRO A 527 -23.90 -9.54 -9.73
C PRO A 527 -24.22 -10.95 -10.25
N GLY A 528 -24.90 -11.77 -9.44
CA GLY A 528 -25.35 -13.11 -9.82
C GLY A 528 -24.49 -14.27 -9.31
N GLU A 529 -23.47 -14.04 -8.49
CA GLU A 529 -22.72 -15.11 -7.79
C GLU A 529 -23.22 -15.40 -6.35
N LEU A 530 -24.31 -14.76 -5.92
CA LEU A 530 -24.96 -15.08 -4.64
C LEU A 530 -25.91 -16.28 -4.83
N ASP A 531 -25.39 -17.49 -4.64
CA ASP A 531 -26.17 -18.72 -4.43
C ASP A 531 -26.04 -19.21 -2.97
#